data_AF-A0A2T9ZFT3-F1
#
_entry.id   AF-A0A2T9ZFT3-F1
#
_cell.length_a   1.000
_cell.length_b   1.000
_cell.length_c   1.000
_cell.angle_alpha   90.00
_cell.angle_beta   90.00
_cell.angle_gamma   90.00
#
_symmetry.space_group_name_H-M   'P 1'
#
loop_
_entity.id
_entity.type
_entity.pdbx_description
1 polymer ?
#
loop_
_entity_poly.entity_id
_entity_poly.type
_entity_poly.pdbx_seq_one_letter_code
_entity_poly.pdbx_strand_id
1 'polypeptide(L)'
;MPNICTFYSWKSQKSNSLLVSHLFARSASTSSFSILYTPTPIAYFSQCTNTIFPAFSTKNLPIWNTESSRNKKIQIYFSSFSRSFSTKNPNLSKEDFTKPKKKNSLDSLRKKIYSELKKDIKLRVQKAINESSRQLLLLPKLRLPESTKLQKQQGLHKDDANLLSGKSLKEIINNLFEIEKDKLQKKIEKEWLEKIKAKKAKKAAKEAENKNIKKLIVPNSPKLLGYNLFLKEYYEKNYPPPVKRKAAKSVTGVIGKEWNSLSEQEKQTYRERAAAIQNKKLLEYKEWWMTVSPKRLTLENKRRKILNLTRESKGQRRTKMLRNPFKRTKSKSKKSFNPYIIFLKSQLEKYPNLTQRQRIKQIAINWNNLPMNKKKQYIKQSQIEAGKHKL
;
A
#
# COMPACT_ATOMS: atom_id res chain seq x y z
N MET A 1 61.78 -34.58 -6.81
CA MET A 1 61.02 -34.79 -5.57
C MET A 1 59.71 -34.00 -5.66
N PRO A 2 58.58 -34.58 -6.10
CA PRO A 2 57.30 -33.89 -6.11
C PRO A 2 56.46 -34.27 -4.89
N ASN A 3 56.01 -33.28 -4.14
CA ASN A 3 55.03 -33.45 -3.07
C ASN A 3 53.63 -33.61 -3.69
N ILE A 4 53.05 -34.78 -3.48
CA ILE A 4 51.67 -35.13 -3.85
C ILE A 4 50.78 -34.78 -2.64
N CYS A 5 49.93 -33.77 -2.78
CA CYS A 5 48.87 -33.50 -1.80
C CYS A 5 47.62 -34.30 -2.18
N THR A 6 47.24 -35.23 -1.30
CA THR A 6 46.02 -36.03 -1.36
C THR A 6 44.81 -35.24 -0.86
N PHE A 7 43.72 -35.25 -1.63
CA PHE A 7 42.42 -34.71 -1.24
C PHE A 7 41.60 -35.78 -0.52
N TYR A 8 41.20 -35.52 0.72
CA TYR A 8 40.22 -36.34 1.45
C TYR A 8 38.79 -36.02 1.00
N SER A 9 38.10 -37.03 0.49
CA SER A 9 36.68 -37.02 0.12
C SER A 9 35.83 -37.46 1.32
N TRP A 10 34.98 -36.57 1.83
CA TRP A 10 33.97 -36.90 2.84
C TRP A 10 32.68 -37.40 2.16
N LYS A 11 32.43 -38.72 2.23
CA LYS A 11 31.13 -39.32 1.91
C LYS A 11 30.24 -39.27 3.15
N SER A 12 29.15 -38.50 3.08
CA SER A 12 28.08 -38.51 4.08
C SER A 12 27.15 -39.70 3.82
N GLN A 13 27.17 -40.67 4.73
CA GLN A 13 26.16 -41.74 4.82
C GLN A 13 24.83 -41.13 5.31
N LYS A 14 23.75 -41.41 4.57
CA LYS A 14 22.38 -41.26 5.08
C LYS A 14 21.84 -42.64 5.43
N SER A 15 21.65 -42.89 6.71
CA SER A 15 20.81 -43.98 7.21
C SER A 15 19.34 -43.52 7.22
N ASN A 16 18.48 -44.36 6.67
CA ASN A 16 17.04 -44.32 6.86
C ASN A 16 16.72 -45.01 8.20
N SER A 17 15.92 -44.37 9.05
CA SER A 17 15.13 -45.09 10.05
C SER A 17 13.73 -44.48 10.16
N LEU A 18 12.75 -45.35 9.88
CA LEU A 18 11.33 -45.22 10.21
C LEU A 18 11.14 -45.66 11.67
N LEU A 19 10.22 -44.99 12.38
CA LEU A 19 9.27 -45.47 13.41
C LEU A 19 8.84 -44.26 14.25
N VAL A 20 7.60 -43.78 14.09
CA VAL A 20 6.38 -44.12 14.85
C VAL A 20 6.12 -43.17 16.03
N SER A 21 4.85 -42.74 16.03
CA SER A 21 4.10 -41.82 16.87
C SER A 21 4.37 -41.80 18.37
N HIS A 22 4.26 -40.61 18.99
CA HIS A 22 3.47 -40.44 20.23
C HIS A 22 2.99 -38.98 20.41
N LEU A 23 1.66 -38.87 20.59
CA LEU A 23 0.88 -37.96 21.43
C LEU A 23 1.57 -36.71 22.00
N PHE A 24 1.01 -35.52 21.72
CA PHE A 24 0.99 -34.44 22.72
C PHE A 24 -0.37 -33.76 22.79
N ALA A 25 -0.96 -33.87 23.97
CA ALA A 25 -2.18 -33.25 24.42
C ALA A 25 -2.01 -31.75 24.60
N ARG A 26 -3.15 -31.05 24.45
CA ARG A 26 -3.38 -29.66 24.82
C ARG A 26 -3.21 -29.49 26.33
N SER A 27 -2.49 -28.46 26.75
CA SER A 27 -2.82 -27.73 27.97
C SER A 27 -2.58 -26.24 27.78
N ALA A 28 -3.56 -25.47 28.20
CA ALA A 28 -3.56 -24.03 28.27
C ALA A 28 -3.17 -23.60 29.69
N SER A 29 -2.34 -22.56 29.82
CA SER A 29 -2.27 -21.66 30.98
C SER A 29 -1.52 -20.40 30.51
N THR A 30 -2.19 -19.26 30.35
CA THR A 30 -2.51 -18.20 31.33
C THR A 30 -1.30 -17.53 32.00
N SER A 31 -1.19 -16.22 31.74
CA SER A 31 -0.51 -15.16 32.53
C SER A 31 1.01 -15.29 32.73
N SER A 32 1.85 -14.27 32.60
CA SER A 32 1.66 -12.86 32.97
C SER A 32 2.65 -12.01 32.16
N PHE A 33 2.18 -10.89 31.61
CA PHE A 33 3.03 -9.85 31.04
C PHE A 33 3.55 -8.97 32.18
N SER A 34 4.85 -9.08 32.50
CA SER A 34 5.54 -8.11 33.35
C SER A 34 6.18 -7.05 32.48
N ILE A 35 5.54 -5.89 32.38
CA ILE A 35 6.09 -4.67 31.79
C ILE A 35 7.00 -4.04 32.84
N LEU A 36 8.32 -4.23 32.72
CA LEU A 36 9.27 -3.43 33.49
C LEU A 36 9.54 -2.12 32.73
N TYR A 37 8.86 -1.08 33.20
CA TYR A 37 9.24 0.32 33.00
C TYR A 37 10.54 0.58 33.77
N THR A 38 11.60 1.01 33.08
CA THR A 38 12.74 1.67 33.74
C THR A 38 12.74 3.14 33.34
N PRO A 39 12.79 4.08 34.30
CA PRO A 39 12.95 5.49 33.99
C PRO A 39 14.43 5.81 33.74
N THR A 40 14.68 6.61 32.71
CA THR A 40 15.97 7.27 32.47
C THR A 40 16.15 8.47 33.42
N PRO A 41 17.29 8.64 34.08
CA PRO A 41 17.70 9.95 34.57
C PRO A 41 18.55 10.69 33.54
N ILE A 42 18.21 11.96 33.38
CA ILE A 42 18.93 13.01 32.65
C ILE A 42 19.97 13.63 33.59
N ALA A 43 21.02 14.18 32.98
CA ALA A 43 21.99 15.17 33.48
C ALA A 43 23.35 14.63 33.95
N TYR A 44 24.38 14.92 33.14
CA TYR A 44 25.68 15.30 33.66
C TYR A 44 26.16 16.56 32.94
N PHE A 45 26.62 17.49 33.78
CA PHE A 45 27.22 18.79 33.49
C PHE A 45 28.40 18.69 32.50
N SER A 46 28.50 19.64 31.56
CA SER A 46 29.75 19.93 30.87
C SER A 46 30.47 21.07 31.57
N GLN A 47 31.59 20.78 32.22
CA GLN A 47 32.54 21.81 32.65
C GLN A 47 33.59 22.02 31.57
N CYS A 48 33.91 23.30 31.39
CA CYS A 48 34.85 23.87 30.46
C CYS A 48 36.27 23.33 30.65
N THR A 49 36.98 23.08 29.55
CA THR A 49 38.44 23.10 29.54
C THR A 49 38.93 24.09 28.50
N ASN A 50 39.75 25.01 29.01
CA ASN A 50 40.49 26.01 28.27
C ASN A 50 41.47 25.34 27.30
N THR A 51 41.42 25.73 26.03
CA THR A 51 42.52 25.49 25.09
C THR A 51 43.11 26.82 24.65
N ILE A 52 44.32 27.05 25.15
CA ILE A 52 45.26 28.09 24.77
C ILE A 52 45.70 27.80 23.32
N PHE A 53 45.49 28.74 22.41
CA PHE A 53 46.13 28.75 21.09
C PHE A 53 47.33 29.70 21.13
N PRO A 54 48.53 29.29 20.68
CA PRO A 54 49.64 30.21 20.51
C PRO A 54 49.49 31.02 19.22
N ALA A 55 49.98 32.25 19.32
CA ALA A 55 49.94 33.31 18.32
C ALA A 55 50.61 32.92 17.00
N PHE A 56 49.92 33.19 15.88
CA PHE A 56 50.57 33.33 14.59
C PHE A 56 50.86 34.80 14.31
N SER A 57 52.16 35.09 14.26
CA SER A 57 52.77 36.32 13.77
C SER A 57 52.36 36.60 12.32
N THR A 58 51.78 37.77 12.09
CA THR A 58 51.63 38.36 10.75
C THR A 58 52.28 39.75 10.78
N LYS A 59 53.55 39.80 10.37
CA LYS A 59 54.18 41.04 9.94
C LYS A 59 53.99 41.17 8.43
N ASN A 60 53.61 42.39 8.03
CA ASN A 60 53.76 43.03 6.72
C ASN A 60 52.49 43.19 5.85
N LEU A 61 52.10 44.48 5.76
CA LEU A 61 51.44 45.21 4.65
C LEU A 61 49.91 45.41 4.71
N PRO A 62 49.40 46.53 4.16
CA PRO A 62 49.66 47.90 4.60
C PRO A 62 48.36 48.63 4.97
N ILE A 63 48.54 49.65 5.79
CA ILE A 63 47.53 50.59 6.30
C ILE A 63 46.92 51.37 5.14
N TRP A 64 45.59 51.29 4.98
CA TRP A 64 44.76 52.37 4.45
C TRP A 64 43.64 52.63 5.45
N ASN A 65 43.88 53.61 6.31
CA ASN A 65 42.83 54.26 7.08
C ASN A 65 42.17 55.30 6.16
N THR A 66 40.86 55.17 5.95
CA THR A 66 39.97 56.33 6.07
C THR A 66 38.67 55.86 6.70
N GLU A 67 38.47 56.37 7.90
CA GLU A 67 37.24 56.33 8.67
C GLU A 67 36.14 57.11 7.93
N SER A 68 34.92 56.57 7.89
CA SER A 68 33.68 57.32 8.21
C SER A 68 32.44 56.46 7.94
N SER A 69 31.47 56.56 8.83
CA SER A 69 30.13 55.95 8.83
C SER A 69 29.98 54.53 9.39
N ARG A 70 30.15 54.45 10.72
CA ARG A 70 29.38 53.52 11.57
C ARG A 70 27.88 53.80 11.43
N ASN A 71 27.11 52.72 11.29
CA ASN A 71 25.69 52.52 11.63
C ASN A 71 24.82 52.00 10.47
N LYS A 72 25.04 50.75 10.07
CA LYS A 72 23.93 49.88 9.64
C LYS A 72 24.07 48.50 10.28
N LYS A 73 23.30 48.29 11.34
CA LYS A 73 22.94 46.97 11.89
C LYS A 73 22.52 46.07 10.73
N ILE A 74 23.32 45.08 10.43
CA ILE A 74 22.90 43.91 9.65
C ILE A 74 22.06 43.05 10.60
N GLN A 75 20.78 43.40 10.72
CA GLN A 75 19.76 42.43 11.13
C GLN A 75 19.57 41.50 9.93
N ILE A 76 20.17 40.33 10.03
CA ILE A 76 19.87 39.19 9.17
C ILE A 76 18.38 38.89 9.37
N TYR A 77 17.59 39.12 8.33
CA TYR A 77 16.18 38.73 8.25
C TYR A 77 16.08 37.20 8.34
N PHE A 78 15.94 36.68 9.55
CA PHE A 78 15.21 35.44 9.82
C PHE A 78 13.72 35.80 9.88
N SER A 79 13.11 36.08 8.73
CA SER A 79 11.65 36.14 8.62
C SER A 79 11.12 34.73 8.38
N SER A 80 10.79 34.06 9.48
CA SER A 80 9.48 33.46 9.72
C SER A 80 8.63 33.20 8.47
N PHE A 81 8.95 32.12 7.74
CA PHE A 81 8.04 31.54 6.75
C PHE A 81 6.97 30.72 7.48
N SER A 82 6.06 31.45 8.12
CA SER A 82 4.85 30.95 8.74
C SER A 82 3.71 31.84 8.26
N ARG A 83 3.18 31.60 7.07
CA ARG A 83 1.88 32.15 6.66
C ARG A 83 1.26 31.33 5.54
N SER A 84 0.19 30.63 5.95
CA SER A 84 -1.12 30.64 5.32
C SER A 84 -1.17 30.61 3.80
N PHE A 85 -1.62 29.48 3.26
CA PHE A 85 -2.21 29.39 1.93
C PHE A 85 -3.42 30.33 1.85
N SER A 86 -3.18 31.57 1.40
CA SER A 86 -4.22 32.48 0.92
C SER A 86 -4.48 32.16 -0.54
N THR A 87 -5.42 31.25 -0.79
CA THR A 87 -6.02 31.05 -2.12
C THR A 87 -7.20 32.00 -2.26
N LYS A 88 -6.96 33.21 -2.77
CA LYS A 88 -8.01 34.00 -3.42
C LYS A 88 -7.97 33.69 -4.92
N ASN A 89 -8.81 32.74 -5.31
CA ASN A 89 -9.35 32.63 -6.65
C ASN A 89 -10.85 32.42 -6.46
N PRO A 90 -11.71 33.41 -6.77
CA PRO A 90 -13.15 33.21 -6.76
C PRO A 90 -13.54 32.45 -8.03
N ASN A 91 -14.57 31.61 -7.94
CA ASN A 91 -15.18 30.85 -9.05
C ASN A 91 -14.49 29.57 -9.49
N LEU A 92 -14.29 28.63 -8.55
CA LEU A 92 -14.39 27.21 -8.84
C LEU A 92 -15.14 26.56 -7.68
N SER A 93 -16.36 26.11 -7.99
CA SER A 93 -17.26 25.42 -7.07
C SER A 93 -16.53 24.30 -6.33
N LYS A 94 -16.69 24.31 -5.00
CA LYS A 94 -16.36 23.16 -4.15
C LYS A 94 -17.33 22.03 -4.50
N GLU A 95 -17.03 21.29 -5.57
CA GLU A 95 -17.57 19.94 -5.72
C GLU A 95 -16.80 19.03 -4.77
N ASP A 96 -17.38 18.91 -3.57
CA ASP A 96 -17.34 17.78 -2.68
C ASP A 96 -16.63 16.53 -3.21
N PHE A 97 -15.36 16.37 -2.84
CA PHE A 97 -14.74 15.05 -2.68
C PHE A 97 -15.34 14.34 -1.46
N THR A 98 -16.66 14.12 -1.49
CA THR A 98 -17.29 13.17 -0.59
C THR A 98 -16.79 11.78 -0.99
N LYS A 99 -16.10 11.13 -0.04
CA LYS A 99 -15.79 9.70 -0.10
C LYS A 99 -17.02 8.97 -0.64
N PRO A 100 -16.91 8.09 -1.65
CA PRO A 100 -18.08 7.43 -2.21
C PRO A 100 -18.85 6.77 -1.07
N LYS A 101 -20.08 7.24 -0.82
CA LYS A 101 -21.04 6.73 0.16
C LYS A 101 -21.44 5.29 -0.21
N LYS A 102 -20.50 4.35 -0.10
CA LYS A 102 -20.75 2.90 -0.27
C LYS A 102 -21.66 2.32 0.82
N LYS A 103 -22.04 3.11 1.83
CA LYS A 103 -23.07 2.73 2.82
C LYS A 103 -24.47 2.64 2.18
N ASN A 104 -24.76 3.41 1.12
CA ASN A 104 -26.11 3.46 0.54
C ASN A 104 -26.52 2.19 -0.23
N SER A 105 -25.57 1.36 -0.71
CA SER A 105 -25.95 0.16 -1.47
C SER A 105 -26.46 -0.96 -0.58
N LEU A 106 -26.04 -1.01 0.67
CA LEU A 106 -26.40 -2.09 1.61
C LEU A 106 -27.77 -1.82 2.24
N ASP A 107 -28.05 -0.57 2.61
CA ASP A 107 -29.37 -0.16 3.11
C ASP A 107 -30.44 -0.24 2.02
N SER A 108 -30.09 0.08 0.76
CA SER A 108 -30.99 -0.10 -0.38
C SER A 108 -31.36 -1.57 -0.60
N LEU A 109 -30.37 -2.47 -0.56
CA LEU A 109 -30.61 -3.91 -0.67
C LEU A 109 -31.48 -4.42 0.49
N ARG A 110 -31.23 -3.95 1.71
CA ARG A 110 -32.01 -4.31 2.91
C ARG A 110 -33.47 -3.87 2.76
N LYS A 111 -33.73 -2.63 2.33
CA LYS A 111 -35.09 -2.11 2.08
C LYS A 111 -35.82 -2.92 1.00
N LYS A 112 -35.13 -3.28 -0.08
CA LYS A 112 -35.71 -4.09 -1.16
C LYS A 112 -36.13 -5.47 -0.66
N ILE A 113 -35.25 -6.18 0.05
CA ILE A 113 -35.54 -7.51 0.61
C ILE A 113 -36.74 -7.44 1.56
N TYR A 114 -36.80 -6.46 2.48
CA TYR A 114 -37.96 -6.30 3.37
C TYR A 114 -39.26 -6.03 2.61
N SER A 115 -39.22 -5.23 1.53
CA SER A 115 -40.41 -4.91 0.75
C SER A 115 -40.99 -6.12 0.00
N GLU A 116 -40.12 -6.99 -0.54
CA GLU A 116 -40.54 -8.22 -1.22
C GLU A 116 -41.12 -9.24 -0.22
N LEU A 117 -40.48 -9.38 0.94
CA LEU A 117 -40.97 -10.22 2.04
C LEU A 117 -42.33 -9.79 2.57
N LYS A 118 -42.55 -8.48 2.76
CA LYS A 118 -43.83 -7.94 3.23
C LYS A 118 -44.97 -8.28 2.26
N LYS A 119 -44.70 -8.31 0.94
CA LYS A 119 -45.67 -8.71 -0.08
C LYS A 119 -45.98 -10.21 0.00
N ASP A 120 -44.96 -11.07 0.13
CA ASP A 120 -45.15 -12.52 0.19
C ASP A 120 -45.94 -12.94 1.44
N ILE A 121 -45.63 -12.35 2.60
CA ILE A 121 -46.36 -12.59 3.85
C ILE A 121 -47.83 -12.18 3.71
N LYS A 122 -48.10 -10.98 3.17
CA LYS A 122 -49.49 -10.51 2.96
C LYS A 122 -50.26 -11.47 2.06
N LEU A 123 -49.62 -12.02 1.03
CA LEU A 123 -50.21 -12.98 0.12
C LEU A 123 -50.53 -14.32 0.81
N ARG A 124 -49.63 -14.84 1.65
CA ARG A 124 -49.83 -16.09 2.40
C ARG A 124 -50.95 -15.98 3.42
N VAL A 125 -51.00 -14.88 4.18
CA VAL A 125 -52.09 -14.62 5.13
C VAL A 125 -53.44 -14.54 4.41
N GLN A 126 -53.49 -13.84 3.26
CA GLN A 126 -54.72 -13.76 2.49
C GLN A 126 -55.18 -15.13 1.99
N LYS A 127 -54.25 -15.98 1.52
CA LYS A 127 -54.56 -17.36 1.12
C LYS A 127 -55.10 -18.18 2.30
N ALA A 128 -54.46 -18.10 3.47
CA ALA A 128 -54.92 -18.80 4.67
C ALA A 128 -56.33 -18.35 5.11
N ILE A 129 -56.61 -17.05 5.12
CA ILE A 129 -57.95 -16.52 5.42
C ILE A 129 -58.99 -17.06 4.44
N ASN A 130 -58.68 -17.04 3.15
CA ASN A 130 -59.58 -17.55 2.11
C ASN A 130 -59.82 -19.06 2.25
N GLU A 131 -58.80 -19.82 2.63
CA GLU A 131 -58.88 -21.26 2.82
C GLU A 131 -59.65 -21.65 4.09
N SER A 132 -59.43 -20.96 5.21
CA SER A 132 -60.25 -21.11 6.41
C SER A 132 -61.72 -20.71 6.16
N SER A 133 -61.95 -19.65 5.37
CA SER A 133 -63.31 -19.25 4.98
C SER A 133 -63.99 -20.32 4.12
N ARG A 134 -63.24 -20.95 3.20
CA ARG A 134 -63.73 -22.10 2.41
C ARG A 134 -64.03 -23.31 3.29
N GLN A 135 -63.17 -23.64 4.25
CA GLN A 135 -63.40 -24.75 5.17
C GLN A 135 -64.64 -24.51 6.05
N LEU A 136 -64.88 -23.27 6.50
CA LEU A 136 -66.10 -22.91 7.23
C LEU A 136 -67.37 -23.02 6.35
N LEU A 137 -67.27 -22.71 5.06
CA LEU A 137 -68.38 -22.89 4.10
C LEU A 137 -68.62 -24.35 3.73
N LEU A 138 -67.58 -25.19 3.82
CA LEU A 138 -67.62 -26.62 3.53
C LEU A 138 -67.97 -27.48 4.74
N LEU A 139 -68.02 -26.90 5.94
CA LEU A 139 -68.71 -27.55 7.05
C LEU A 139 -70.13 -27.82 6.56
N PRO A 140 -70.55 -29.09 6.42
CA PRO A 140 -71.91 -29.40 6.05
C PRO A 140 -72.79 -28.59 6.97
N LYS A 141 -73.86 -28.00 6.44
CA LYS A 141 -75.03 -27.70 7.26
C LYS A 141 -75.42 -29.04 7.85
N LEU A 142 -74.81 -29.40 8.99
CA LEU A 142 -75.31 -30.41 9.88
C LEU A 142 -76.68 -29.87 10.18
N ARG A 143 -77.67 -30.39 9.44
CA ARG A 143 -79.06 -30.36 9.84
C ARG A 143 -78.99 -30.82 11.28
N LEU A 144 -79.11 -29.88 12.20
CA LEU A 144 -79.46 -30.20 13.56
C LEU A 144 -80.71 -31.07 13.40
N PRO A 145 -80.63 -32.38 13.73
CA PRO A 145 -81.85 -33.15 13.80
C PRO A 145 -82.77 -32.40 14.75
N GLU A 146 -84.01 -32.22 14.34
CA GLU A 146 -85.07 -31.60 15.12
C GLU A 146 -85.17 -32.30 16.48
N SER A 147 -84.42 -31.81 17.46
CA SER A 147 -84.51 -32.22 18.87
C SER A 147 -85.29 -31.16 19.63
N THR A 148 -86.53 -30.94 19.19
CA THR A 148 -87.52 -30.09 19.87
C THR A 148 -88.03 -30.67 21.18
N LYS A 149 -87.40 -31.72 21.74
CA LYS A 149 -87.81 -32.33 23.02
C LYS A 149 -86.62 -32.93 23.78
N LEU A 150 -85.65 -32.12 24.22
CA LEU A 150 -84.75 -32.47 25.34
C LEU A 150 -83.99 -31.26 25.91
N GLN A 151 -84.60 -30.07 25.90
CA GLN A 151 -84.00 -28.83 26.41
C GLN A 151 -84.27 -28.58 27.91
N LYS A 152 -84.55 -29.63 28.71
CA LYS A 152 -84.93 -29.46 30.13
C LYS A 152 -84.01 -30.09 31.18
N GLN A 153 -82.88 -30.72 30.83
CA GLN A 153 -82.04 -31.36 31.87
C GLN A 153 -80.53 -31.17 31.77
N GLN A 154 -80.02 -30.15 31.09
CA GLN A 154 -78.60 -29.82 31.21
C GLN A 154 -78.42 -28.34 31.49
N GLY A 155 -78.40 -28.01 32.78
CA GLY A 155 -77.76 -26.80 33.31
C GLY A 155 -76.25 -26.88 33.14
N LEU A 156 -75.79 -26.96 31.90
CA LEU A 156 -74.38 -26.81 31.54
C LEU A 156 -74.16 -25.35 31.16
N HIS A 157 -73.62 -24.62 32.14
CA HIS A 157 -72.89 -23.35 32.06
C HIS A 157 -73.08 -22.54 30.77
N LYS A 158 -74.04 -21.61 30.82
CA LYS A 158 -74.15 -20.50 29.86
C LYS A 158 -72.99 -19.47 29.97
N ASP A 159 -72.10 -19.66 30.94
CA ASP A 159 -70.96 -18.78 31.17
C ASP A 159 -69.74 -19.10 30.29
N ASP A 160 -69.68 -20.29 29.68
CA ASP A 160 -68.55 -20.68 28.81
C ASP A 160 -68.70 -20.19 27.35
N ALA A 161 -69.93 -19.83 26.92
CA ALA A 161 -70.18 -19.32 25.57
C ALA A 161 -69.74 -17.86 25.37
N ASN A 162 -69.58 -17.10 26.45
CA ASN A 162 -69.06 -15.72 26.41
C ASN A 162 -67.52 -15.64 26.41
N LEU A 163 -66.82 -16.76 26.65
CA LEU A 163 -65.37 -16.85 26.56
C LEU A 163 -64.85 -16.95 25.11
N LEU A 164 -65.75 -17.19 24.14
CA LEU A 164 -65.50 -17.20 22.70
C LEU A 164 -65.93 -15.90 22.01
N SER A 165 -66.03 -14.79 22.75
CA SER A 165 -66.29 -13.49 22.15
C SER A 165 -65.14 -13.12 21.19
N GLY A 166 -65.47 -12.73 19.96
CA GLY A 166 -64.56 -12.58 18.81
C GLY A 166 -63.38 -11.60 18.94
N LYS A 167 -63.13 -11.03 20.14
CA LYS A 167 -61.87 -10.37 20.50
C LYS A 167 -60.72 -11.39 20.67
N SER A 168 -61.02 -12.58 21.21
CA SER A 168 -60.05 -13.68 21.40
C SER A 168 -59.44 -14.19 20.08
N LEU A 169 -60.26 -14.36 19.03
CA LEU A 169 -59.79 -14.94 17.76
C LEU A 169 -58.89 -13.98 16.96
N LYS A 170 -59.17 -12.67 17.03
CA LYS A 170 -58.29 -11.64 16.43
C LYS A 170 -56.94 -11.57 17.14
N GLU A 171 -56.92 -11.70 18.47
CA GLU A 171 -55.69 -11.75 19.26
C GLU A 171 -54.86 -12.99 18.94
N ILE A 172 -55.50 -14.16 18.82
CA ILE A 172 -54.83 -15.41 18.43
C ILE A 172 -54.20 -15.27 17.03
N ILE A 173 -54.92 -14.71 16.06
CA ILE A 173 -54.38 -14.48 14.70
C ILE A 173 -53.20 -13.51 14.73
N ASN A 174 -53.29 -12.41 15.47
CA ASN A 174 -52.20 -11.44 15.59
C ASN A 174 -50.96 -12.06 16.26
N ASN A 175 -51.15 -12.87 17.31
CA ASN A 175 -50.06 -13.57 17.98
C ASN A 175 -49.37 -14.57 17.05
N LEU A 176 -50.14 -15.34 16.27
CA LEU A 176 -49.58 -16.26 15.26
C LEU A 176 -48.79 -15.52 14.19
N PHE A 177 -49.28 -14.36 13.74
CA PHE A 177 -48.60 -13.53 12.74
C PHE A 177 -47.26 -12.99 13.26
N GLU A 178 -47.22 -12.48 14.49
CA GLU A 178 -45.97 -12.00 15.09
C GLU A 178 -44.97 -13.15 15.32
N ILE A 179 -45.43 -14.34 15.74
CA ILE A 179 -44.56 -15.54 15.84
C ILE A 179 -43.95 -15.92 14.48
N GLU A 180 -44.74 -15.90 13.40
CA GLU A 180 -44.25 -16.25 12.06
C GLU A 180 -43.26 -15.20 11.53
N LYS A 181 -43.55 -13.92 11.76
CA LYS A 181 -42.68 -12.79 11.43
C LYS A 181 -41.34 -12.89 12.16
N ASP A 182 -41.34 -13.23 13.44
CA ASP A 182 -40.11 -13.44 14.23
C ASP A 182 -39.30 -14.65 13.73
N LYS A 183 -39.97 -15.77 13.42
CA LYS A 183 -39.31 -16.95 12.82
C LYS A 183 -38.61 -16.59 11.51
N LEU A 184 -39.27 -15.78 10.69
CA LEU A 184 -38.76 -15.35 9.40
C LEU A 184 -37.59 -14.35 9.53
N GLN A 185 -37.70 -13.40 10.46
CA GLN A 185 -36.60 -12.49 10.79
C GLN A 185 -35.36 -13.26 11.27
N LYS A 186 -35.53 -14.21 12.20
CA LYS A 186 -34.43 -15.09 12.67
C LYS A 186 -33.79 -15.88 11.53
N LYS A 187 -34.57 -16.37 10.55
CA LYS A 187 -34.05 -17.05 9.37
C LYS A 187 -33.22 -16.12 8.48
N ILE A 188 -33.72 -14.92 8.20
CA ILE A 188 -33.00 -13.91 7.40
C ILE A 188 -31.70 -13.49 8.09
N GLU A 189 -31.73 -13.26 9.39
CA GLU A 189 -30.55 -12.91 10.18
C GLU A 189 -29.51 -14.03 10.16
N LYS A 190 -29.95 -15.29 10.34
CA LYS A 190 -29.06 -16.46 10.25
C LYS A 190 -28.39 -16.56 8.88
N GLU A 191 -29.16 -16.48 7.79
CA GLU A 191 -28.62 -16.51 6.42
C GLU A 191 -27.66 -15.34 6.15
N TRP A 192 -27.97 -14.16 6.68
CA TRP A 192 -27.12 -12.98 6.53
C TRP A 192 -25.79 -13.13 7.30
N LEU A 193 -25.84 -13.64 8.53
CA LEU A 193 -24.67 -13.95 9.35
C LEU A 193 -23.81 -15.03 8.67
N GLU A 194 -24.41 -16.07 8.10
CA GLU A 194 -23.70 -17.09 7.31
C GLU A 194 -23.01 -16.49 6.08
N LYS A 195 -23.69 -15.60 5.33
CA LYS A 195 -23.08 -14.86 4.21
C LYS A 195 -21.90 -14.00 4.65
N ILE A 196 -21.96 -13.37 5.82
CA ILE A 196 -20.84 -12.59 6.38
C ILE A 196 -19.70 -13.51 6.80
N LYS A 197 -19.98 -14.61 7.51
CA LYS A 197 -18.97 -15.61 7.90
C LYS A 197 -18.27 -16.17 6.68
N ALA A 198 -19.00 -16.54 5.62
CA ALA A 198 -18.45 -17.01 4.35
C ALA A 198 -17.58 -15.95 3.65
N LYS A 199 -18.00 -14.67 3.63
CA LYS A 199 -17.19 -13.57 3.09
C LYS A 199 -15.90 -13.35 3.88
N LYS A 200 -15.96 -13.38 5.22
CA LYS A 200 -14.80 -13.28 6.10
C LYS A 200 -13.85 -14.47 5.90
N ALA A 201 -14.37 -15.69 5.83
CA ALA A 201 -13.59 -16.90 5.56
C ALA A 201 -12.90 -16.85 4.18
N LYS A 202 -13.62 -16.45 3.12
CA LYS A 202 -13.03 -16.26 1.78
C LYS A 202 -11.92 -15.19 1.77
N LYS A 203 -12.09 -14.10 2.53
CA LYS A 203 -11.06 -13.06 2.66
C LYS A 203 -9.84 -13.59 3.43
N ALA A 204 -10.05 -14.28 4.55
CA ALA A 204 -9.00 -14.89 5.35
C ALA A 204 -8.21 -15.95 4.56
N ALA A 205 -8.88 -16.79 3.78
CA ALA A 205 -8.25 -17.77 2.89
C ALA A 205 -7.36 -17.09 1.82
N LYS A 206 -7.85 -16.02 1.19
CA LYS A 206 -7.04 -15.21 0.24
C LYS A 206 -5.85 -14.54 0.93
N GLU A 207 -6.01 -14.05 2.15
CA GLU A 207 -4.92 -13.47 2.94
C GLU A 207 -3.88 -14.52 3.32
N ALA A 208 -4.29 -15.74 3.69
CA ALA A 208 -3.39 -16.86 3.96
C ALA A 208 -2.62 -17.29 2.70
N GLU A 209 -3.30 -17.43 1.56
CA GLU A 209 -2.67 -17.72 0.26
C GLU A 209 -1.60 -16.67 -0.08
N ASN A 210 -1.88 -15.40 0.20
CA ASN A 210 -0.93 -14.30 -0.05
C ASN A 210 0.26 -14.30 0.91
N LYS A 211 0.10 -14.74 2.16
CA LYS A 211 1.19 -14.88 3.14
C LYS A 211 2.19 -15.97 2.71
N ASN A 212 1.71 -17.00 2.01
CA ASN A 212 2.53 -18.11 1.53
C ASN A 212 3.39 -17.78 0.29
N ILE A 213 3.25 -16.58 -0.29
CA ILE A 213 4.06 -16.18 -1.45
C ILE A 213 5.50 -15.90 -0.99
N LYS A 214 6.39 -16.87 -1.26
CA LYS A 214 7.84 -16.74 -1.01
C LYS A 214 8.41 -15.52 -1.75
N LYS A 215 9.24 -14.75 -1.05
CA LYS A 215 9.93 -13.58 -1.62
C LYS A 215 10.87 -14.04 -2.74
N LEU A 216 10.69 -13.47 -3.93
CA LEU A 216 11.63 -13.69 -5.02
C LEU A 216 12.95 -12.94 -4.73
N ILE A 217 14.07 -13.67 -4.73
CA ILE A 217 15.41 -13.09 -4.60
C ILE A 217 15.77 -12.48 -5.96
N VAL A 218 16.03 -11.18 -5.97
CA VAL A 218 16.43 -10.43 -7.16
C VAL A 218 17.90 -10.11 -7.02
N PRO A 219 18.76 -10.42 -8.01
CA PRO A 219 20.15 -10.03 -7.99
C PRO A 219 20.24 -8.51 -7.82
N ASN A 220 21.13 -8.06 -6.95
CA ASN A 220 21.36 -6.65 -6.79
C ASN A 220 22.15 -6.14 -8.02
N SER A 221 21.57 -5.22 -8.79
CA SER A 221 22.25 -4.54 -9.90
C SER A 221 22.51 -3.07 -9.60
N PRO A 222 23.18 -2.72 -8.48
CA PRO A 222 23.56 -1.35 -8.25
C PRO A 222 24.63 -0.97 -9.28
N LYS A 223 24.74 0.33 -9.57
CA LYS A 223 25.92 0.84 -10.27
C LYS A 223 27.09 0.79 -9.29
N LEU A 224 28.09 -0.02 -9.59
CA LEU A 224 29.37 -0.08 -8.91
C LEU A 224 30.27 0.98 -9.52
N LEU A 225 30.70 1.93 -8.69
CA LEU A 225 31.67 2.94 -9.05
C LEU A 225 33.05 2.51 -8.54
N GLY A 226 34.14 3.01 -9.14
CA GLY A 226 35.50 2.76 -8.65
C GLY A 226 35.66 3.09 -7.16
N TYR A 227 35.09 4.23 -6.73
CA TYR A 227 35.06 4.62 -5.31
C TYR A 227 34.37 3.59 -4.40
N ASN A 228 33.30 2.93 -4.86
CA ASN A 228 32.62 1.92 -4.03
C ASN A 228 33.48 0.67 -3.84
N LEU A 229 34.30 0.32 -4.85
CA LEU A 229 35.23 -0.79 -4.77
C LEU A 229 36.37 -0.44 -3.80
N PHE A 230 36.99 0.73 -3.97
CA PHE A 230 38.00 1.24 -3.04
C PHE A 230 37.47 1.33 -1.61
N LEU A 231 36.28 1.90 -1.40
CA LEU A 231 35.67 2.02 -0.08
C LEU A 231 35.50 0.65 0.59
N LYS A 232 35.11 -0.38 -0.17
CA LYS A 232 34.99 -1.74 0.34
C LYS A 232 36.36 -2.31 0.74
N GLU A 233 37.34 -2.25 -0.16
CA GLU A 233 38.69 -2.79 0.07
C GLU A 233 39.40 -2.06 1.22
N TYR A 234 39.33 -0.73 1.24
CA TYR A 234 39.90 0.10 2.31
C TYR A 234 39.23 -0.21 3.65
N TYR A 235 37.91 -0.41 3.66
CA TYR A 235 37.19 -0.74 4.88
C TYR A 235 37.56 -2.13 5.41
N GLU A 236 37.60 -3.14 4.55
CA GLU A 236 38.00 -4.51 4.91
C GLU A 236 39.44 -4.57 5.43
N LYS A 237 40.33 -3.75 4.88
CA LYS A 237 41.74 -3.68 5.30
C LYS A 237 41.94 -2.96 6.64
N ASN A 238 41.25 -1.84 6.87
CA ASN A 238 41.54 -0.95 8.00
C ASN A 238 40.55 -1.06 9.17
N TYR A 239 39.38 -1.66 8.96
CA TYR A 239 38.30 -1.71 9.95
C TYR A 239 37.67 -3.10 10.02
N PRO A 240 38.22 -4.02 10.83
CA PRO A 240 37.62 -5.33 11.03
C PRO A 240 36.21 -5.19 11.63
N PRO A 241 35.23 -6.00 11.18
CA PRO A 241 33.87 -5.95 11.70
C PRO A 241 33.79 -6.42 13.16
N PRO A 242 32.89 -5.86 14.01
CA PRO A 242 31.86 -4.87 13.70
C PRO A 242 32.22 -3.42 14.12
N VAL A 243 32.16 -2.47 13.19
CA VAL A 243 32.28 -1.03 13.51
C VAL A 243 30.94 -0.50 14.02
N LYS A 244 30.96 0.19 15.18
CA LYS A 244 29.77 0.85 15.74
C LYS A 244 29.24 1.92 14.78
N ARG A 245 27.91 2.02 14.62
CA ARG A 245 27.25 2.94 13.68
C ARG A 245 27.67 4.41 13.81
N LYS A 246 27.98 4.89 15.02
CA LYS A 246 28.47 6.26 15.25
C LYS A 246 29.86 6.49 14.65
N ALA A 247 30.74 5.49 14.68
CA ALA A 247 32.07 5.55 14.07
C ALA A 247 32.02 5.45 12.54
N ALA A 248 30.96 4.90 11.95
CA ALA A 248 30.85 4.79 10.49
C ALA A 248 30.92 6.15 9.78
N LYS A 249 30.37 7.22 10.38
CA LYS A 249 30.38 8.56 9.77
C LYS A 249 31.79 9.16 9.72
N SER A 250 32.56 9.07 10.82
CA SER A 250 33.95 9.54 10.84
C SER A 250 34.81 8.73 9.89
N VAL A 251 34.65 7.41 9.87
CA VAL A 251 35.36 6.50 8.97
C VAL A 251 35.12 6.85 7.50
N THR A 252 33.87 7.11 7.08
CA THR A 252 33.60 7.51 5.68
C THR A 252 34.27 8.82 5.29
N GLY A 253 34.46 9.75 6.24
CA GLY A 253 35.18 11.01 6.00
C GLY A 253 36.67 10.78 5.75
N VAL A 254 37.29 9.88 6.53
CA VAL A 254 38.70 9.48 6.34
C VAL A 254 38.88 8.80 4.98
N ILE A 255 38.04 7.81 4.66
CA ILE A 255 38.08 7.10 3.37
C ILE A 255 37.91 8.07 2.19
N GLY A 256 37.05 9.07 2.32
CA GLY A 256 36.89 10.11 1.29
C GLY A 256 38.15 10.93 1.05
N LYS A 257 38.87 11.30 2.12
CA LYS A 257 40.15 12.01 2.01
C LYS A 257 41.21 11.12 1.33
N GLU A 258 41.31 9.88 1.76
CA GLU A 258 42.25 8.91 1.19
C GLU A 258 42.00 8.67 -0.30
N TRP A 259 40.74 8.49 -0.69
CA TRP A 259 40.38 8.40 -2.11
C TRP A 259 40.81 9.64 -2.88
N ASN A 260 40.66 10.84 -2.32
CA ASN A 260 41.05 12.08 -2.99
C ASN A 260 42.57 12.19 -3.13
N SER A 261 43.33 11.70 -2.15
CA SER A 261 44.79 11.65 -2.16
C SER A 261 45.38 10.68 -3.19
N LEU A 262 44.63 9.66 -3.63
CA LEU A 262 45.08 8.74 -4.68
C LEU A 262 45.36 9.48 -5.99
N SER A 263 46.39 9.02 -6.71
CA SER A 263 46.69 9.49 -8.06
C SER A 263 45.54 9.18 -9.03
N GLU A 264 45.44 9.93 -10.13
CA GLU A 264 44.39 9.67 -11.12
C GLU A 264 44.58 8.30 -11.81
N GLN A 265 45.83 7.83 -11.92
CA GLN A 265 46.15 6.50 -12.44
C GLN A 265 45.57 5.40 -11.54
N GLU A 266 45.77 5.48 -10.22
CA GLU A 266 45.19 4.51 -9.28
C GLU A 266 43.67 4.55 -9.31
N LYS A 267 43.07 5.74 -9.29
CA LYS A 267 41.61 5.92 -9.44
C LYS A 267 41.09 5.27 -10.72
N GLN A 268 41.84 5.40 -11.82
CA GLN A 268 41.49 4.79 -13.10
C GLN A 268 41.51 3.26 -13.03
N THR A 269 42.50 2.66 -12.37
CA THR A 269 42.50 1.18 -12.18
C THR A 269 41.27 0.70 -11.40
N TYR A 270 40.82 1.44 -10.38
CA TYR A 270 39.59 1.11 -9.66
C TYR A 270 38.35 1.26 -10.53
N ARG A 271 38.30 2.27 -11.41
CA ARG A 271 37.18 2.46 -12.36
C ARG A 271 37.10 1.31 -13.35
N GLU A 272 38.22 0.85 -13.89
CA GLU A 272 38.29 -0.27 -14.82
C GLU A 272 37.88 -1.59 -14.16
N ARG A 273 38.42 -1.89 -12.97
CA ARG A 273 38.00 -3.05 -12.17
C ARG A 273 36.50 -3.00 -11.85
N ALA A 274 35.99 -1.85 -11.42
CA ALA A 274 34.57 -1.67 -11.14
C ALA A 274 33.70 -1.87 -12.38
N ALA A 275 34.13 -1.37 -13.55
CA ALA A 275 33.44 -1.56 -14.83
C ALA A 275 33.41 -3.04 -15.24
N ALA A 276 34.51 -3.77 -15.11
CA ALA A 276 34.57 -5.21 -15.40
C ALA A 276 33.61 -6.01 -14.49
N ILE A 277 33.59 -5.72 -13.18
CA ILE A 277 32.67 -6.35 -12.22
C ILE A 277 31.21 -5.96 -12.55
N GLN A 278 30.96 -4.70 -12.89
CA GLN A 278 29.65 -4.21 -13.29
C GLN A 278 29.11 -4.96 -14.50
N ASN A 279 29.96 -5.20 -15.51
CA ASN A 279 29.61 -5.95 -16.71
C ASN A 279 29.24 -7.40 -16.38
N LYS A 280 30.03 -8.09 -15.54
CA LYS A 280 29.70 -9.45 -15.07
C LYS A 280 28.34 -9.49 -14.36
N LYS A 281 28.10 -8.58 -13.41
CA LYS A 281 26.80 -8.47 -12.72
C LYS A 281 25.65 -8.14 -13.65
N LEU A 282 25.90 -7.36 -14.70
CA LEU A 282 24.88 -7.03 -15.69
C LEU A 282 24.48 -8.26 -16.52
N LEU A 283 25.44 -9.10 -16.88
CA LEU A 283 25.21 -10.37 -17.57
C LEU A 283 24.40 -11.33 -16.68
N GLU A 284 24.84 -11.57 -15.45
CA GLU A 284 24.09 -12.39 -14.46
C GLU A 284 22.66 -11.88 -14.27
N TYR A 285 22.50 -10.56 -14.18
CA TYR A 285 21.19 -9.94 -14.04
C TYR A 285 20.33 -10.11 -15.30
N LYS A 286 20.92 -10.06 -16.49
CA LYS A 286 20.25 -10.32 -17.78
C LYS A 286 19.82 -11.78 -17.86
N GLU A 287 20.70 -12.73 -17.55
CA GLU A 287 20.41 -14.16 -17.49
C GLU A 287 19.29 -14.46 -16.51
N TRP A 288 19.34 -13.89 -15.31
CA TRP A 288 18.25 -14.01 -14.33
C TRP A 288 16.90 -13.57 -14.89
N TRP A 289 16.85 -12.46 -15.63
CA TRP A 289 15.62 -12.00 -16.27
C TRP A 289 15.11 -12.91 -17.39
N MET A 290 16.00 -13.66 -18.04
CA MET A 290 15.64 -14.64 -19.08
C MET A 290 15.14 -15.95 -18.45
N THR A 291 15.76 -16.39 -17.36
CA THR A 291 15.44 -17.65 -16.68
C THR A 291 14.19 -17.55 -15.79
N VAL A 292 13.89 -16.38 -15.23
CA VAL A 292 12.76 -16.23 -14.31
C VAL A 292 11.41 -16.33 -15.04
N SER A 293 10.61 -17.31 -14.63
CA SER A 293 9.25 -17.50 -15.12
C SER A 293 8.34 -16.26 -14.91
N PRO A 294 7.57 -15.85 -15.93
CA PRO A 294 6.58 -14.77 -15.81
C PRO A 294 5.58 -14.97 -14.66
N LYS A 295 5.19 -16.23 -14.37
CA LYS A 295 4.26 -16.56 -13.28
C LYS A 295 4.87 -16.23 -11.90
N ARG A 296 6.18 -16.43 -11.72
CA ARG A 296 6.87 -16.06 -10.46
C ARG A 296 6.91 -14.54 -10.29
N LEU A 297 7.12 -13.80 -11.38
CA LEU A 297 7.12 -12.33 -11.37
C LEU A 297 5.74 -11.76 -11.03
N THR A 298 4.66 -12.34 -11.54
CA THR A 298 3.29 -11.89 -11.23
C THR A 298 2.96 -12.12 -9.75
N LEU A 299 3.34 -13.27 -9.18
CA LEU A 299 3.16 -13.56 -7.76
C LEU A 299 3.96 -12.62 -6.85
N GLU A 300 5.25 -12.39 -7.15
CA GLU A 300 6.07 -11.44 -6.38
C GLU A 300 5.51 -10.00 -6.48
N ASN A 301 5.03 -9.60 -7.65
CA ASN A 301 4.36 -8.31 -7.82
C ASN A 301 3.03 -8.22 -7.05
N LYS A 302 2.23 -9.30 -7.00
CA LYS A 302 1.03 -9.40 -6.14
C LYS A 302 1.44 -9.19 -4.67
N ARG A 303 2.49 -9.86 -4.21
CA ARG A 303 3.06 -9.68 -2.86
C ARG A 303 3.49 -8.24 -2.59
N ARG A 304 4.21 -7.58 -3.52
CA ARG A 304 4.61 -6.16 -3.40
C ARG A 304 3.44 -5.19 -3.35
N LYS A 305 2.35 -5.46 -4.09
CA LYS A 305 1.12 -4.65 -3.99
C LYS A 305 0.54 -4.70 -2.57
N ILE A 306 0.43 -5.89 -1.98
CA ILE A 306 -0.08 -6.08 -0.62
C ILE A 306 0.84 -5.39 0.40
N LEU A 307 2.16 -5.59 0.27
CA LEU A 307 3.14 -4.90 1.11
C LEU A 307 3.06 -3.38 0.96
N ASN A 308 2.75 -2.86 -0.22
CA ASN A 308 2.62 -1.43 -0.45
C ASN A 308 1.39 -0.84 0.24
N LEU A 309 0.30 -1.60 0.38
CA LEU A 309 -0.87 -1.18 1.16
C LEU A 309 -0.50 -1.00 2.64
N THR A 310 0.25 -1.94 3.21
CA THR A 310 0.67 -1.86 4.63
C THR A 310 1.77 -0.81 4.86
N ARG A 311 2.63 -0.55 3.87
CA ARG A 311 3.62 0.54 3.93
C ARG A 311 2.95 1.90 3.84
N GLU A 312 1.98 2.05 2.95
CA GLU A 312 1.22 3.29 2.78
C GLU A 312 0.41 3.64 4.03
N SER A 313 -0.25 2.67 4.66
CA SER A 313 -0.94 2.91 5.94
C SER A 313 0.00 3.33 7.07
N LYS A 314 1.30 3.04 6.95
CA LYS A 314 2.36 3.45 7.88
C LYS A 314 3.09 4.73 7.43
N GLY A 315 2.65 5.40 6.37
CA GLY A 315 3.34 6.57 5.80
C GLY A 315 4.71 6.25 5.16
N GLN A 316 5.03 4.97 4.96
CA GLN A 316 6.30 4.54 4.37
C GLN A 316 6.24 4.57 2.84
N ARG A 317 7.36 4.92 2.20
CA ARG A 317 7.49 4.89 0.74
C ARG A 317 7.20 3.48 0.19
N ARG A 318 6.33 3.40 -0.82
CA ARG A 318 6.00 2.17 -1.55
C ARG A 318 7.24 1.56 -2.21
N THR A 319 7.34 0.23 -2.19
CA THR A 319 8.33 -0.55 -2.93
C THR A 319 8.02 -0.54 -4.44
N LYS A 320 9.05 -0.44 -5.28
CA LYS A 320 8.91 -0.47 -6.73
C LYS A 320 8.47 -1.87 -7.20
N MET A 321 7.59 -1.92 -8.18
CA MET A 321 7.19 -3.18 -8.83
C MET A 321 8.33 -3.71 -9.70
N LEU A 322 8.47 -5.04 -9.79
CA LEU A 322 9.44 -5.66 -10.68
C LEU A 322 8.99 -5.52 -12.13
N ARG A 323 9.89 -4.99 -12.95
CA ARG A 323 9.71 -4.82 -14.40
C ARG A 323 11.04 -5.17 -15.05
N ASN A 324 10.99 -5.98 -16.10
CA ASN A 324 12.19 -6.32 -16.87
C ASN A 324 12.76 -5.01 -17.47
N PRO A 325 13.99 -4.60 -17.09
CA PRO A 325 14.58 -3.37 -17.59
C PRO A 325 15.04 -3.47 -19.05
N PHE A 326 15.28 -4.69 -19.55
CA PHE A 326 15.74 -4.98 -20.91
C PHE A 326 14.58 -5.07 -21.90
N LYS A 327 13.37 -5.42 -21.43
CA LYS A 327 12.19 -5.38 -22.28
C LYS A 327 11.79 -3.92 -22.52
N ARG A 328 11.96 -3.45 -23.77
CA ARG A 328 11.38 -2.18 -24.21
C ARG A 328 9.86 -2.26 -24.02
N THR A 329 9.35 -1.68 -22.95
CA THR A 329 7.90 -1.54 -22.75
C THR A 329 7.35 -0.75 -23.92
N LYS A 330 6.24 -1.18 -24.52
CA LYS A 330 5.58 -0.45 -25.62
C LYS A 330 5.38 1.04 -25.31
N SER A 331 5.20 1.42 -24.04
CA SER A 331 5.11 2.83 -23.62
C SER A 331 6.40 3.65 -23.75
N LYS A 332 7.57 3.02 -23.78
CA LYS A 332 8.86 3.67 -24.04
C LYS A 332 9.18 3.74 -25.53
N SER A 333 8.78 2.75 -26.32
CA SER A 333 9.03 2.74 -27.78
C SER A 333 7.93 3.42 -28.60
N LYS A 334 6.71 3.55 -28.08
CA LYS A 334 5.57 4.16 -28.78
C LYS A 334 5.18 5.56 -28.33
N LYS A 335 5.95 6.22 -27.45
CA LYS A 335 5.75 7.65 -27.27
C LYS A 335 6.25 8.30 -28.56
N SER A 336 5.34 8.50 -29.53
CA SER A 336 5.56 9.47 -30.57
C SER A 336 6.05 10.74 -29.88
N PHE A 337 7.21 11.24 -30.31
CA PHE A 337 7.70 12.48 -29.74
C PHE A 337 6.64 13.53 -30.04
N ASN A 338 6.01 14.10 -29.02
CA ASN A 338 5.10 15.21 -29.25
C ASN A 338 5.90 16.27 -30.05
N PRO A 339 5.40 16.80 -31.19
CA PRO A 339 6.09 17.80 -31.98
C PRO A 339 6.64 18.96 -31.13
N TYR A 340 5.91 19.33 -30.07
CA TYR A 340 6.35 20.32 -29.09
C TYR A 340 7.66 19.94 -28.36
N ILE A 341 7.90 18.67 -28.08
CA ILE A 341 9.15 18.22 -27.40
C ILE A 341 10.35 18.41 -28.33
N ILE A 342 10.19 18.19 -29.64
CA ILE A 342 11.27 18.41 -30.62
C ILE A 342 11.55 19.91 -30.74
N PHE A 343 10.50 20.72 -30.84
CA PHE A 343 10.63 22.17 -30.78
C PHE A 343 11.33 22.61 -29.50
N LEU A 344 10.90 22.12 -28.34
CA LEU A 344 11.45 22.47 -27.04
C LEU A 344 12.95 22.16 -26.95
N LYS A 345 13.40 21.00 -27.45
CA LYS A 345 14.82 20.66 -27.53
C LYS A 345 15.59 21.68 -28.38
N SER A 346 15.06 22.05 -29.55
CA SER A 346 15.72 23.00 -30.45
C SER A 346 15.79 24.44 -29.92
N GLN A 347 14.93 24.82 -28.97
CA GLN A 347 14.87 26.18 -28.42
C GLN A 347 15.55 26.30 -27.04
N LEU A 348 15.91 25.19 -26.38
CA LEU A 348 16.46 25.22 -25.02
C LEU A 348 17.79 25.99 -24.91
N GLU A 349 18.59 25.94 -25.98
CA GLU A 349 19.91 26.59 -26.06
C GLU A 349 19.81 28.11 -26.31
N LYS A 350 18.68 28.59 -26.85
CA LYS A 350 18.50 30.02 -27.20
C LYS A 350 18.32 30.96 -26.00
N TYR A 351 18.15 30.41 -24.80
CA TYR A 351 17.84 31.18 -23.60
C TYR A 351 18.83 30.89 -22.45
N PRO A 352 20.16 31.05 -22.64
CA PRO A 352 21.15 30.66 -21.64
C PRO A 352 21.01 31.42 -20.31
N ASN A 353 20.47 32.63 -20.34
CA ASN A 353 20.41 33.51 -19.17
C ASN A 353 19.16 33.28 -18.28
N LEU A 354 18.20 32.47 -18.75
CA LEU A 354 16.97 32.20 -18.00
C LEU A 354 17.09 30.94 -17.14
N THR A 355 16.37 30.89 -16.03
CA THR A 355 16.21 29.64 -15.27
C THR A 355 15.45 28.59 -16.10
N GLN A 356 15.68 27.30 -15.87
CA GLN A 356 15.04 26.22 -16.64
C GLN A 356 13.51 26.36 -16.69
N ARG A 357 12.87 26.77 -15.58
CA ARG A 357 11.42 26.98 -15.51
C ARG A 357 10.97 28.16 -16.38
N GLN A 358 11.71 29.27 -16.39
CA GLN A 358 11.43 30.42 -17.25
C GLN A 358 11.65 30.08 -18.74
N ARG A 359 12.73 29.35 -19.08
CA ARG A 359 12.96 28.88 -20.45
C ARG A 359 11.78 28.08 -20.98
N ILE A 360 11.30 27.09 -20.22
CA ILE A 360 10.17 26.26 -20.65
C ILE A 360 8.90 27.10 -20.85
N LYS A 361 8.64 28.10 -19.98
CA LYS A 361 7.51 29.02 -20.15
C LYS A 361 7.65 29.85 -21.42
N GLN A 362 8.82 30.44 -21.67
CA GLN A 362 9.07 31.26 -22.86
C GLN A 362 8.93 30.44 -24.14
N ILE A 363 9.49 29.23 -24.15
CA ILE A 363 9.38 28.29 -25.27
C ILE A 363 7.91 27.89 -25.51
N ALA A 364 7.12 27.69 -24.44
CA ALA A 364 5.69 27.39 -24.58
C ALA A 364 4.92 28.55 -25.24
N ILE A 365 5.21 29.80 -24.85
CA ILE A 365 4.62 30.99 -25.49
C ILE A 365 5.02 31.04 -26.96
N ASN A 366 6.31 30.87 -27.27
CA ASN A 366 6.80 30.87 -28.64
C ASN A 366 6.16 29.76 -29.49
N TRP A 367 5.94 28.57 -28.91
CA TRP A 367 5.27 27.47 -29.60
C TRP A 367 3.81 27.80 -29.92
N ASN A 368 3.10 28.41 -28.98
CA ASN A 368 1.71 28.80 -29.19
C ASN A 368 1.61 29.85 -30.32
N ASN A 369 2.52 30.82 -30.31
CA ASN A 369 2.61 31.89 -31.33
C ASN A 369 3.23 31.42 -32.66
N LEU A 370 3.74 30.19 -32.75
CA LEU A 370 4.36 29.68 -33.96
C LEU A 370 3.30 29.38 -35.05
N PRO A 371 3.45 29.89 -36.28
CA PRO A 371 2.49 29.64 -37.36
C PRO A 371 2.46 28.17 -37.77
N MET A 372 1.32 27.71 -38.26
CA MET A 372 1.08 26.29 -38.54
C MET A 372 2.06 25.70 -39.56
N ASN A 373 2.49 26.50 -40.54
CA ASN A 373 3.48 26.10 -41.55
C ASN A 373 4.82 25.70 -40.91
N LYS A 374 5.29 26.43 -39.89
CA LYS A 374 6.51 26.09 -39.14
C LYS A 374 6.27 24.90 -38.21
N LYS A 375 5.08 24.78 -37.60
CA LYS A 375 4.69 23.61 -36.79
C LYS A 375 4.74 22.30 -37.60
N LYS A 376 4.38 22.31 -38.89
CA LYS A 376 4.44 21.13 -39.78
C LYS A 376 5.83 20.50 -39.85
N GLN A 377 6.91 21.29 -39.80
CA GLN A 377 8.28 20.75 -39.81
C GLN A 377 8.54 19.87 -38.58
N TYR A 378 8.15 20.35 -37.39
CA TYR A 378 8.28 19.59 -36.15
C TYR A 378 7.36 18.37 -36.10
N ILE A 379 6.19 18.43 -36.75
CA ILE A 379 5.30 17.27 -36.91
C ILE A 379 5.97 16.20 -37.78
N LYS A 380 6.57 16.58 -38.92
CA LYS A 380 7.31 15.64 -39.78
C LYS A 380 8.49 15.02 -39.04
N GLN A 381 9.29 15.82 -38.33
CA GLN A 381 10.41 15.32 -37.51
C GLN A 381 9.94 14.34 -36.43
N SER A 382 8.82 14.66 -35.77
CA SER A 382 8.18 13.78 -34.77
C SER A 382 7.82 12.41 -35.34
N GLN A 383 7.27 12.38 -36.56
CA GLN A 383 6.93 11.14 -37.25
C GLN A 383 8.19 10.33 -37.63
N ILE A 384 9.25 11.00 -38.10
CA ILE A 384 10.53 10.36 -38.43
C ILE A 384 11.15 9.73 -37.17
N GLU A 385 11.23 10.50 -36.07
CA GLU A 385 11.75 9.98 -34.79
C GLU A 385 10.90 8.83 -34.24
N ALA A 386 9.57 8.90 -34.41
CA ALA A 386 8.68 7.80 -34.04
C ALA A 386 8.90 6.55 -34.91
N GLY A 387 9.25 6.73 -36.20
CA GLY A 387 9.61 5.64 -37.12
C GLY A 387 10.89 4.92 -36.71
N LYS A 388 11.93 5.67 -36.32
CA LYS A 388 13.21 5.11 -35.82
C LYS A 388 13.05 4.18 -34.61
N HIS A 389 11.99 4.34 -33.83
CA HIS A 389 11.71 3.49 -32.66
C HIS A 389 10.89 2.23 -32.95
N LYS A 390 10.36 2.09 -34.18
CA LYS A 390 9.64 0.88 -34.61
C LYS A 390 10.59 -0.20 -35.13
N LEU A 391 11.75 0.20 -35.65
CA LEU A 391 12.90 -0.67 -35.92
C LEU A 391 13.61 -1.02 -34.59
#